data_AF-A0A4R0YR16-F1
#
_entry.id   AF-A0A4R0YR16-F1
#
_cell.length_a   1.000
_cell.length_b   1.000
_cell.length_c   1.000
_cell.angle_alpha   90.00
_cell.angle_beta   90.00
_cell.angle_gamma   90.00
#
_symmetry.space_group_name_H-M   'P 1'
#
loop_
_entity.id
_entity.type
_entity.pdbx_description
1 polymer ?
#
loop_
_entity_poly.entity_id
_entity_poly.type
_entity_poly.pdbx_seq_one_letter_code
_entity_poly.pdbx_strand_id
1 'polypeptide(L)'
;MRKFVIAPFVIAIALALGACNQAAPQTSNPVAGFVTDMHSFDAFIATHPTPDQFHQRYPDVQLVLPGTMTTMEVRANNSRYFAELDKEGRITGGRFG
;
A
#
# COMPACT_ATOMS: atom_id res chain seq x y z
N MET A 1 36.47 54.38 -9.74
CA MET A 1 37.30 53.53 -8.87
C MET A 1 36.86 53.68 -7.41
N ARG A 2 36.12 52.72 -6.85
CA ARG A 2 36.39 52.14 -5.51
C ARG A 2 35.35 51.03 -5.25
N LYS A 3 35.88 49.82 -5.11
CA LYS A 3 35.16 48.59 -4.84
C LYS A 3 34.78 48.59 -3.36
N PHE A 4 33.50 48.38 -3.05
CA PHE A 4 33.08 47.94 -1.72
C PHE A 4 32.43 46.56 -1.89
N VAL A 5 33.19 45.55 -1.48
CA VAL A 5 32.82 44.14 -1.37
C VAL A 5 32.60 43.87 0.11
N ILE A 6 31.35 43.65 0.54
CA ILE A 6 30.94 42.99 1.80
C ILE A 6 29.53 42.41 1.52
N ALA A 7 29.43 41.18 1.00
CA ALA A 7 29.22 39.91 1.70
C ALA A 7 27.75 39.43 1.58
N PRO A 8 27.48 38.23 1.03
CA PRO A 8 26.14 37.76 0.68
C PRO A 8 25.44 37.19 1.92
N PHE A 9 24.30 37.77 2.28
CA PHE A 9 23.44 37.26 3.34
C PHE A 9 22.43 36.26 2.75
N VAL A 10 22.78 34.97 2.88
CA VAL A 10 21.90 33.86 3.26
C VAL A 10 20.42 33.98 2.84
N ILE A 11 20.03 33.39 1.70
CA ILE A 11 18.72 32.73 1.54
C ILE A 11 18.90 31.53 0.60
N ALA A 12 19.38 30.42 1.16
CA ALA A 12 19.18 29.09 0.60
C ALA A 12 18.43 28.32 1.69
N ILE A 13 17.12 28.13 1.55
CA ILE A 13 16.32 27.11 2.25
C ILE A 13 14.90 27.04 1.63
N ALA A 14 14.46 25.80 1.42
CA ALA A 14 13.08 25.30 1.37
C ALA A 14 12.25 25.46 0.08
N LEU A 15 12.52 24.61 -0.93
CA LEU A 15 11.49 24.06 -1.83
C LEU A 15 11.71 22.56 -2.11
N ALA A 16 12.04 21.78 -1.06
CA ALA A 16 12.19 20.32 -1.15
C ALA A 16 11.17 19.56 -0.26
N LEU A 17 9.97 20.11 -0.07
CA LEU A 17 8.88 19.46 0.70
C LEU A 17 7.94 18.63 -0.19
N GLY A 18 8.49 17.96 -1.21
CA GLY A 18 7.73 17.07 -2.11
C GLY A 18 7.99 15.58 -1.90
N ALA A 19 8.84 15.21 -0.93
CA ALA A 19 9.23 13.82 -0.71
C ALA A 19 8.73 13.31 0.65
N CYS A 20 8.00 12.19 0.58
CA CYS A 20 7.61 11.31 1.67
C CYS A 20 6.50 11.80 2.61
N ASN A 21 5.28 11.94 2.08
CA ASN A 21 4.10 11.55 2.85
C ASN A 21 4.01 10.02 2.90
N GLN A 22 5.05 9.36 3.42
CA GLN A 22 4.95 7.97 3.85
C GLN A 22 4.20 8.02 5.17
N ALA A 23 2.87 7.99 5.08
CA ALA A 23 2.05 7.63 6.24
C ALA A 23 2.64 6.32 6.77
N ALA A 24 3.22 6.39 7.98
CA ALA A 24 3.74 5.21 8.64
C ALA A 24 2.65 4.14 8.62
N PRO A 25 2.96 2.89 8.24
CA PRO A 25 1.97 1.83 8.22
C PRO A 25 1.35 1.78 9.61
N GLN A 26 0.08 2.18 9.69
CA GLN A 26 -0.71 2.05 10.91
C GLN A 26 -0.71 0.54 11.16
N THR A 27 0.06 0.09 12.15
CA THR A 27 0.14 -1.32 12.56
C THR A 27 -1.17 -1.72 13.21
N SER A 28 -2.18 -1.82 12.38
CA SER A 28 -3.40 -2.57 12.61
C SER A 28 -3.05 -4.01 12.96
N ASN A 29 -3.74 -4.56 13.96
CA ASN A 29 -3.56 -5.96 14.32
C ASN A 29 -3.80 -6.89 13.11
N PRO A 30 -2.99 -7.94 12.96
CA PRO A 30 -3.26 -9.01 12.01
C PRO A 30 -4.63 -9.64 12.27
N VAL A 31 -5.36 -9.92 11.20
CA VAL A 31 -6.61 -10.65 11.19
C VAL A 31 -6.30 -12.10 10.84
N ALA A 32 -6.39 -12.99 11.83
CA ALA A 32 -6.14 -14.40 11.63
C ALA A 32 -7.29 -15.09 10.86
N GLY A 33 -6.96 -16.12 10.10
CA GLY A 33 -7.89 -16.91 9.31
C GLY A 33 -8.38 -16.19 8.05
N PHE A 34 -9.64 -16.42 7.70
CA PHE A 34 -10.26 -15.88 6.50
C PHE A 34 -11.06 -14.61 6.79
N VAL A 35 -11.36 -13.85 5.74
CA VAL A 35 -12.10 -12.58 5.87
C VAL A 35 -13.56 -12.85 6.20
N THR A 36 -13.97 -12.47 7.41
CA THR A 36 -15.36 -12.52 7.89
C THR A 36 -16.02 -11.14 7.89
N ASP A 37 -15.26 -10.09 8.18
CA ASP A 37 -15.70 -8.69 8.11
C ASP A 37 -15.34 -8.08 6.76
N MET A 38 -16.29 -8.16 5.82
CA MET A 38 -16.14 -7.61 4.47
C MET A 38 -16.04 -6.08 4.47
N HIS A 39 -16.74 -5.39 5.37
CA HIS A 39 -16.70 -3.92 5.40
C HIS A 39 -15.31 -3.41 5.79
N SER A 40 -14.71 -4.01 6.83
CA SER A 40 -13.34 -3.67 7.23
C SER A 40 -12.31 -4.06 6.15
N PHE A 41 -12.55 -5.15 5.42
CA PHE A 41 -11.71 -5.55 4.29
C PHE A 41 -11.80 -4.55 3.13
N ASP A 42 -13.00 -4.17 2.71
CA ASP A 42 -13.20 -3.21 1.63
C ASP A 42 -12.59 -1.85 1.98
N ALA A 43 -12.74 -1.40 3.22
CA ALA A 43 -12.10 -0.18 3.72
C ALA A 43 -10.57 -0.26 3.69
N PHE A 44 -9.99 -1.44 3.96
CA PHE A 44 -8.55 -1.66 3.84
C PHE A 44 -8.09 -1.63 2.38
N ILE A 45 -8.79 -2.32 1.46
CA ILE A 45 -8.47 -2.31 0.02
C ILE A 45 -8.57 -0.90 -0.55
N ALA A 46 -9.53 -0.09 -0.12
CA ALA A 46 -9.69 1.30 -0.55
C ALA A 46 -8.48 2.20 -0.20
N THR A 47 -7.58 1.77 0.69
CA THR A 47 -6.32 2.48 0.98
C THR A 47 -5.21 2.24 -0.05
N HIS A 48 -5.48 1.39 -1.05
CA HIS A 48 -4.54 0.92 -2.07
C HIS A 48 -3.26 0.31 -1.46
N PRO A 49 -3.40 -0.77 -0.67
CA PRO A 49 -2.27 -1.36 0.04
C PRO A 49 -1.29 -2.02 -0.93
N THR A 50 -0.01 -2.09 -0.54
CA THR A 50 0.94 -2.97 -1.22
C THR A 50 0.67 -4.44 -0.88
N PRO A 51 1.16 -5.39 -1.69
CA PRO A 51 1.08 -6.81 -1.34
C PRO A 51 1.66 -7.13 0.04
N ASP A 52 2.76 -6.49 0.44
CA ASP A 52 3.35 -6.69 1.76
C ASP A 52 2.43 -6.19 2.89
N GLN A 53 1.80 -5.04 2.70
CA GLN A 53 0.82 -4.50 3.66
C GLN A 53 -0.40 -5.41 3.77
N PHE A 54 -0.84 -6.01 2.65
CA PHE A 54 -1.89 -7.02 2.66
C PHE A 54 -1.52 -8.22 3.52
N HIS A 55 -0.33 -8.81 3.31
CA HIS A 55 0.11 -9.98 4.09
C HIS A 55 0.30 -9.66 5.58
N GLN A 56 0.71 -8.44 5.92
CA GLN A 56 0.80 -8.01 7.32
C GLN A 56 -0.58 -7.95 7.99
N ARG A 57 -1.60 -7.51 7.27
CA ARG A 57 -2.98 -7.41 7.79
C ARG A 57 -3.72 -8.74 7.77
N TYR A 58 -3.63 -9.49 6.67
CA TYR A 58 -4.39 -10.71 6.41
C TYR A 58 -3.41 -11.86 6.10
N PRO A 59 -2.62 -12.32 7.08
CA PRO A 59 -1.53 -13.28 6.87
C PRO A 59 -2.00 -14.65 6.35
N ASP A 60 -3.23 -15.05 6.69
CA ASP A 60 -3.77 -16.36 6.35
C ASP A 60 -4.65 -16.34 5.08
N VAL A 61 -4.86 -15.16 4.48
CA VAL A 61 -5.58 -15.03 3.21
C VAL A 61 -4.60 -15.17 2.06
N GLN A 62 -4.83 -16.15 1.19
CA GLN A 62 -4.02 -16.36 0.01
C GLN A 62 -4.22 -15.19 -0.97
N LEU A 63 -3.21 -14.34 -1.11
CA LEU A 63 -3.18 -13.28 -2.11
C LEU A 63 -2.68 -13.85 -3.45
N VAL A 64 -3.51 -13.74 -4.49
CA VAL A 64 -3.18 -14.14 -5.86
C VAL A 64 -3.00 -12.87 -6.70
N LEU A 65 -1.77 -12.63 -7.14
CA LEU A 65 -1.43 -11.46 -7.98
C LEU A 65 -1.64 -11.77 -9.47
N PRO A 66 -1.82 -10.74 -10.33
CA PRO A 66 -1.90 -10.93 -11.78
C PRO A 66 -0.72 -11.74 -12.32
N GLY A 67 -1.01 -12.75 -13.15
CA GLY A 67 0.00 -13.65 -13.73
C GLY A 67 0.42 -14.82 -12.82
N THR A 68 -0.07 -14.89 -11.58
CA THR A 68 0.18 -16.03 -10.69
C THR A 68 -0.63 -17.24 -11.16
N MET A 69 0.05 -18.37 -11.39
CA MET A 69 -0.61 -19.64 -11.70
C MET A 69 -1.22 -20.23 -10.42
N THR A 70 -2.51 -20.53 -10.45
CA THR A 70 -3.22 -21.24 -9.37
C THR A 70 -4.00 -22.43 -9.93
N THR A 71 -4.24 -23.43 -9.09
CA THR A 71 -5.15 -24.53 -9.38
C THR A 71 -6.61 -24.06 -9.36
N MET A 72 -7.47 -24.77 -10.11
CA MET A 72 -8.92 -24.55 -10.14
C MET A 72 -9.61 -25.16 -8.91
N GLU A 73 -9.17 -24.79 -7.71
CA GLU A 73 -9.87 -25.11 -6.47
C GLU A 73 -11.02 -24.13 -6.25
N VAL A 74 -12.18 -24.58 -5.79
CA VAL A 74 -13.30 -23.71 -5.42
C VAL A 74 -13.28 -23.49 -3.92
N ARG A 75 -13.19 -22.23 -3.46
CA ARG A 75 -13.24 -21.88 -2.04
C ARG A 75 -14.35 -20.86 -1.79
N ALA A 76 -15.16 -21.10 -0.74
CA ALA A 76 -16.35 -20.27 -0.45
C ALA A 76 -16.24 -19.48 0.87
N ASN A 77 -15.08 -19.49 1.51
CA ASN A 77 -14.86 -18.89 2.84
C ASN A 77 -14.02 -17.61 2.82
N ASN A 78 -13.84 -16.94 1.67
CA ASN A 78 -12.99 -15.74 1.56
C ASN A 78 -11.53 -15.94 2.01
N SER A 79 -10.99 -17.15 1.85
CA SER A 79 -9.59 -17.47 2.17
C SER A 79 -8.61 -17.18 1.04
N ARG A 80 -9.10 -16.77 -0.14
CA ARG A 80 -8.26 -16.46 -1.30
C ARG A 80 -8.78 -15.25 -2.04
N TYR A 81 -7.91 -14.26 -2.23
CA TYR A 81 -8.22 -12.99 -2.88
C TYR A 81 -7.40 -12.83 -4.15
N PHE A 82 -8.10 -12.66 -5.28
CA PHE A 82 -7.52 -12.38 -6.58
C PHE A 82 -7.43 -10.87 -6.76
N ALA A 83 -6.23 -10.32 -6.61
CA ALA A 83 -6.01 -8.88 -6.60
C ALA A 83 -5.84 -8.30 -8.01
N GLU A 84 -6.40 -7.11 -8.18
CA GLU A 84 -6.08 -6.19 -9.26
C GLU A 84 -5.05 -5.18 -8.77
N LEU A 85 -4.08 -4.86 -9.62
CA LEU A 85 -2.99 -3.93 -9.27
C LEU A 85 -3.01 -2.70 -10.17
N ASP A 86 -2.64 -1.54 -9.63
CA ASP A 86 -2.29 -0.37 -10.43
C ASP A 86 -0.90 -0.50 -11.07
N LYS A 87 -0.52 0.52 -11.85
CA LYS A 87 0.80 0.63 -12.49
C LYS A 87 1.97 0.73 -11.50
N GLU A 88 1.70 1.08 -10.25
CA GLU A 88 2.67 1.12 -9.15
C GLU A 88 2.72 -0.20 -8.35
N GLY A 89 1.92 -1.20 -8.71
CA GLY A 89 1.84 -2.50 -8.04
C GLY A 89 1.04 -2.49 -6.74
N ARG A 90 0.20 -1.48 -6.50
CA ARG A 90 -0.70 -1.42 -5.34
C ARG A 90 -2.02 -2.09 -5.66
N ILE A 91 -2.62 -2.71 -4.65
CA ILE A 91 -3.90 -3.40 -4.78
C ILE A 91 -5.02 -2.36 -4.90
N THR A 92 -5.71 -2.30 -6.02
CA THR A 92 -6.84 -1.37 -6.23
C THR A 92 -8.21 -2.04 -6.08
N GLY A 93 -8.23 -3.37 -6.09
CA GLY A 93 -9.46 -4.15 -6.08
C GLY A 93 -9.18 -5.63 -6.27
N GLY A 94 -10.22 -6.37 -6.60
CA GLY A 94 -10.15 -7.82 -6.75
C GLY A 94 -11.42 -8.53 -6.30
N ARG A 95 -11.34 -9.85 -6.19
CA ARG A 95 -12.46 -10.70 -5.78
C ARG A 95 -12.00 -11.93 -5.01
N PHE A 96 -12.85 -12.41 -4.10
CA PHE A 96 -12.68 -13.72 -3.49
C PHE A 96 -13.09 -14.84 -4.46
N GLY A 97 -12.47 -16.02 -4.34
CA GLY A 97 -12.85 -17.21 -5.10
C GLY A 97 -12.18 -18.49 -4.63
#